data_AF-A0A2S9XG41-F1
#
_entry.id   AF-A0A2S9XG41-F1
#
_cell.length_a   1.000
_cell.length_b   1.000
_cell.length_c   1.000
_cell.angle_alpha   90.00
_cell.angle_beta   90.00
_cell.angle_gamma   90.00
#
_symmetry.space_group_name_H-M   'P 1'
#
loop_
_entity.id
_entity.type
_entity.pdbx_description
1 polymer ?
#
loop_
_entity_poly.entity_id
_entity_poly.type
_entity_poly.pdbx_seq_one_letter_code
_entity_poly.pdbx_strand_id
1 'polypeptide(L)'
;MSAPSQPGLRVIVVLIAISVPMLLGIETLLRIHVIGPLYGPILTELRGYYWPELSSELLATRATRLAWILIAVTVVAGIIGIALLHRTVRRATGGEAEEATPEAKVRDTLLLMTSIPQVPGLISTLCLMVGGEPLPVLICVGVSTSFVVAQGFIGERLLESARPC
;
A
#
# COMPACT_ATOMS: atom_id res chain seq x y z
N MET A 1 -11.92 22.42 30.40
CA MET A 1 -11.55 21.13 29.79
C MET A 1 -10.97 21.43 28.41
N SER A 2 -9.64 21.40 28.29
CA SER A 2 -8.97 21.56 27.00
C SER A 2 -9.29 20.35 26.12
N ALA A 3 -9.87 20.58 24.94
CA ALA A 3 -10.11 19.53 23.98
C ALA A 3 -8.79 18.79 23.68
N PRO A 4 -8.79 17.45 23.60
CA PRO A 4 -7.58 16.69 23.27
C PRO A 4 -7.05 17.19 21.93
N SER A 5 -5.75 17.53 21.88
CA SER A 5 -5.07 17.90 20.65
C SER A 5 -5.23 16.75 19.66
N GLN A 6 -5.93 17.00 18.55
CA GLN A 6 -6.04 16.00 17.50
C GLN A 6 -4.63 15.65 17.04
N PRO A 7 -4.26 14.35 16.95
CA PRO A 7 -2.96 13.97 16.44
C PRO A 7 -2.80 14.59 15.04
N GLY A 8 -1.70 15.32 14.84
CA GLY A 8 -1.41 15.94 13.56
C GLY A 8 -1.41 14.89 12.45
N LEU A 9 -1.82 15.29 11.24
CA LEU A 9 -1.92 14.42 10.07
C LEU A 9 -0.66 13.56 9.86
N ARG A 10 0.54 14.10 10.18
CA ARG A 10 1.82 13.36 10.21
C ARG A 10 1.76 12.08 11.00
N VAL A 11 1.22 12.14 12.22
CA VAL A 11 1.17 11.00 13.13
C VAL A 11 0.27 9.92 12.54
N ILE A 12 -0.90 10.30 12.00
CA ILE A 12 -1.83 9.37 11.36
C ILE A 12 -1.20 8.72 10.13
N VAL A 13 -0.57 9.51 9.25
CA VAL A 13 0.11 9.00 8.05
C VAL A 13 1.24 8.05 8.43
N VAL A 14 2.09 8.41 9.39
CA VAL A 14 3.19 7.56 9.83
C VAL A 14 2.68 6.27 10.45
N LEU A 15 1.63 6.34 11.27
CA LEU A 15 0.99 5.15 11.83
C LEU A 15 0.43 4.24 10.73
N ILE A 16 -0.21 4.79 9.69
CA ILE A 16 -0.70 4.01 8.53
C ILE A 16 0.47 3.42 7.73
N ALA A 17 1.50 4.22 7.49
CA ALA A 17 2.66 3.82 6.70
C ALA A 17 3.47 2.70 7.37
N ILE A 18 3.49 2.65 8.70
CA ILE A 18 4.18 1.61 9.48
C ILE A 18 3.28 0.40 9.73
N SER A 19 1.98 0.60 9.98
CA SER A 19 1.07 -0.48 10.33
C SER A 19 0.94 -1.52 9.23
N VAL A 20 0.88 -1.10 7.97
CA VAL A 20 0.72 -2.02 6.83
C VAL A 20 1.95 -2.94 6.65
N PRO A 21 3.20 -2.43 6.56
CA PRO A 21 4.39 -3.29 6.52
C PRO A 21 4.55 -4.17 7.76
N MET A 22 4.22 -3.65 8.94
CA MET A 22 4.32 -4.43 10.18
C MET A 22 3.32 -5.59 10.18
N LEU A 23 2.06 -5.33 9.79
CA LEU A 23 1.03 -6.37 9.64
C LEU A 23 1.44 -7.41 8.60
N LEU A 24 1.98 -6.98 7.46
CA LEU A 24 2.50 -7.87 6.42
C LEU A 24 3.65 -8.74 6.93
N GLY A 25 4.56 -8.18 7.74
CA GLY A 25 5.63 -8.94 8.38
C GLY A 25 5.08 -10.00 9.33
N ILE A 26 4.09 -9.65 10.16
CA ILE A 26 3.41 -10.59 11.06
C ILE A 26 2.67 -11.67 10.27
N GLU A 27 1.91 -11.30 9.25
CA GLU A 27 1.19 -12.26 8.38
C GLU A 27 2.18 -13.23 7.71
N THR A 28 3.30 -12.71 7.21
CA THR A 28 4.36 -13.52 6.58
C THR A 28 4.95 -14.53 7.57
N LEU A 29 5.24 -14.10 8.81
CA LEU A 29 5.73 -14.99 9.86
C LEU A 29 4.70 -16.07 10.23
N LEU A 30 3.44 -15.68 10.42
CA LEU A 30 2.35 -16.64 10.67
C LEU A 30 2.21 -17.63 9.53
N ARG A 31 2.38 -17.19 8.29
CA ARG A 31 2.28 -18.04 7.11
C ARG A 31 3.41 -19.06 7.06
N ILE A 32 4.65 -18.64 7.30
CA ILE A 32 5.82 -19.52 7.26
C ILE A 32 5.79 -20.51 8.42
N HIS A 33 5.45 -20.05 9.63
CA HIS A 33 5.60 -20.87 10.83
C HIS A 33 4.33 -21.60 11.28
N VAL A 34 3.14 -21.17 10.85
CA VAL A 34 1.86 -21.76 11.27
C VAL A 34 1.13 -22.37 10.09
N ILE A 35 0.81 -21.57 9.07
CA ILE A 35 -0.07 -22.00 7.96
C ILE A 35 0.63 -23.00 7.05
N GLY A 36 1.90 -22.74 6.67
CA GLY A 36 2.68 -23.59 5.79
C GLY A 36 2.78 -25.03 6.31
N PRO A 37 3.21 -25.25 7.56
CA PRO A 37 3.25 -26.58 8.16
C PRO A 37 1.87 -27.24 8.29
N LEU A 38 0.84 -26.47 8.65
CA LEU A 38 -0.49 -27.01 8.96
C LEU A 38 -1.30 -27.38 7.70
N TYR A 39 -1.25 -26.53 6.66
CA TYR A 39 -2.09 -26.66 5.47
C TYR A 39 -1.31 -26.96 4.18
N GLY A 40 0.02 -26.81 4.18
CA GLY A 40 0.88 -27.05 3.02
C GLY A 40 0.69 -28.43 2.38
N PRO A 41 0.67 -29.53 3.15
CA PRO A 41 0.45 -30.87 2.60
C PRO A 41 -0.90 -30.99 1.88
N ILE A 42 -1.98 -30.56 2.52
CA ILE A 42 -3.36 -30.61 1.98
C ILE A 42 -3.49 -29.77 0.71
N LEU A 43 -2.93 -28.55 0.72
CA LEU A 43 -2.96 -27.67 -0.45
C LEU A 43 -2.15 -28.25 -1.63
N THR A 44 -1.07 -28.97 -1.34
CA THR A 44 -0.26 -29.64 -2.38
C THR A 44 -1.01 -30.81 -2.99
N GLU A 45 -1.70 -31.60 -2.17
CA GLU A 45 -2.52 -32.73 -2.62
C GLU A 45 -3.72 -32.26 -3.46
N LEU A 46 -4.46 -31.26 -2.98
CA LEU A 46 -5.57 -30.66 -3.74
C LEU A 46 -5.09 -30.07 -5.07
N ARG A 47 -3.93 -29.42 -5.08
CA ARG A 47 -3.36 -28.89 -6.33
C ARG A 47 -3.03 -30.01 -7.32
N GLY A 48 -2.41 -31.09 -6.86
CA GLY A 48 -2.14 -32.25 -7.71
C GLY A 48 -3.39 -32.87 -8.32
N TYR A 49 -4.53 -32.79 -7.61
CA TYR A 49 -5.80 -33.31 -8.10
C TYR A 49 -6.49 -32.37 -9.12
N TYR A 50 -6.63 -31.08 -8.79
CA TYR A 50 -7.41 -30.14 -9.61
C TYR A 50 -6.58 -29.46 -10.72
N TRP A 51 -5.28 -29.28 -10.50
CA TRP A 51 -4.38 -28.60 -11.43
C TRP A 51 -3.04 -29.35 -11.54
N PRO A 52 -3.02 -30.57 -12.07
CA PRO A 52 -1.80 -31.40 -12.15
C PRO A 52 -0.67 -30.75 -12.96
N GLU A 53 -1.01 -29.87 -13.91
CA GLU A 53 -0.04 -29.14 -14.73
C GLU A 53 0.64 -27.98 -13.98
N LEU A 54 0.05 -27.50 -12.87
CA LEU A 54 0.61 -26.43 -12.06
C LEU A 54 1.59 -26.99 -11.03
N SER A 55 2.83 -27.22 -11.47
CA SER A 55 3.92 -27.52 -10.54
C SER A 55 4.19 -26.32 -9.61
N SER A 56 4.57 -26.62 -8.37
CA SER A 56 4.92 -25.60 -7.37
C SER A 56 6.06 -24.69 -7.84
N GLU A 57 7.01 -25.23 -8.61
CA GLU A 57 8.14 -24.49 -9.17
C GLU A 57 7.68 -23.49 -10.24
N LEU A 58 6.74 -23.89 -11.11
CA LEU A 58 6.19 -23.02 -12.13
C LEU A 58 5.36 -21.88 -11.52
N LEU A 59 4.61 -22.18 -10.45
CA LEU A 59 3.90 -21.19 -9.65
C LEU A 59 4.86 -20.18 -9.00
N ALA A 60 5.88 -20.67 -8.30
CA ALA A 60 6.91 -19.84 -7.67
C ALA A 60 7.58 -18.93 -8.70
N THR A 61 7.98 -19.47 -9.84
CA THR A 61 8.62 -18.71 -10.93
C THR A 61 7.70 -17.60 -11.47
N ARG A 62 6.41 -17.91 -11.70
CA ARG A 62 5.44 -16.92 -12.17
C ARG A 62 5.16 -15.86 -11.12
N ALA A 63 5.04 -16.24 -9.85
CA ALA A 63 4.84 -15.33 -8.73
C ALA A 63 6.04 -14.39 -8.55
N THR A 64 7.27 -14.89 -8.63
CA THR A 64 8.50 -14.07 -8.59
C THR A 64 8.53 -13.06 -9.75
N ARG A 65 8.25 -13.50 -10.98
CA ARG A 65 8.20 -12.59 -12.13
C ARG A 65 7.12 -11.52 -11.98
N LEU A 66 5.94 -11.91 -11.48
CA LEU A 66 4.85 -10.99 -11.21
C LEU A 66 5.26 -9.96 -10.15
N ALA A 67 5.93 -10.36 -9.07
CA ALA A 67 6.42 -9.45 -8.04
C ALA A 67 7.39 -8.39 -8.62
N TRP A 68 8.29 -8.77 -9.53
CA TRP A 68 9.15 -7.80 -10.23
C TRP A 68 8.37 -6.81 -11.09
N ILE A 69 7.37 -7.28 -11.83
CA ILE A 69 6.48 -6.41 -12.61
C ILE A 69 5.73 -5.45 -11.68
N LEU A 70 5.25 -5.95 -10.55
CA LEU A 70 4.52 -5.15 -9.57
C LEU A 70 5.37 -4.05 -8.98
N ILE A 71 6.69 -4.20 -8.82
CA ILE A 71 7.57 -3.08 -8.42
C ILE A 71 7.43 -1.91 -9.42
N ALA A 72 7.54 -2.20 -10.72
CA ALA A 72 7.41 -1.16 -11.76
C ALA A 72 6.02 -0.52 -11.74
N VAL A 73 4.96 -1.33 -11.59
CA VAL A 73 3.59 -0.85 -11.46
C VAL A 73 3.42 0.03 -10.22
N THR A 74 3.98 -0.35 -9.07
CA THR A 74 3.98 0.43 -7.82
C THR A 74 4.64 1.79 -8.03
N VAL A 75 5.78 1.85 -8.72
CA VAL A 75 6.47 3.12 -9.02
C VAL A 75 5.58 4.03 -9.87
N VAL A 76 5.02 3.49 -10.95
CA VAL A 76 4.12 4.27 -11.83
C VAL A 76 2.89 4.75 -11.07
N ALA A 77 2.25 3.87 -10.29
CA ALA A 77 1.09 4.19 -9.47
C ALA A 77 1.41 5.25 -8.40
N GLY A 78 2.60 5.18 -7.79
CA GLY A 78 3.08 6.17 -6.82
C GLY A 78 3.28 7.56 -7.45
N ILE A 79 3.91 7.63 -8.63
CA ILE A 79 4.08 8.88 -9.38
C ILE A 79 2.72 9.47 -9.76
N ILE A 80 1.81 8.65 -10.30
CA ILE A 80 0.44 9.06 -10.63
C ILE A 80 -0.28 9.57 -9.37
N GLY A 81 -0.17 8.86 -8.25
CA GLY A 81 -0.77 9.24 -6.98
C GLY A 81 -0.29 10.61 -6.49
N ILE A 82 1.01 10.92 -6.61
CA ILE A 82 1.56 12.25 -6.27
C ILE A 82 1.04 13.33 -7.23
N ALA A 83 1.03 13.05 -8.54
CA ALA A 83 0.54 14.01 -9.54
C ALA A 83 -0.95 14.34 -9.35
N LEU A 84 -1.77 13.33 -9.06
CA LEU A 84 -3.18 13.50 -8.76
C LEU A 84 -3.40 14.26 -7.45
N LEU A 85 -2.58 14.02 -6.43
CA LEU A 85 -2.61 14.78 -5.18
C LEU A 85 -2.35 16.27 -5.44
N HIS A 86 -1.28 16.61 -6.16
CA HIS A 86 -0.98 17.99 -6.55
C HIS A 86 -2.13 18.64 -7.31
N ARG A 87 -2.71 17.92 -8.28
CA ARG A 87 -3.84 18.41 -9.07
C ARG A 87 -5.07 18.66 -8.21
N THR A 88 -5.33 17.82 -7.23
CA THR A 88 -6.52 17.90 -6.39
C THR A 88 -6.41 19.04 -5.38
N VAL A 89 -5.26 19.20 -4.73
CA VAL A 89 -5.02 20.34 -3.84
C VAL A 89 -5.08 21.66 -4.60
N ARG A 90 -4.45 21.74 -5.79
CA ARG A 90 -4.50 22.96 -6.63
C ARG A 90 -5.91 23.33 -7.08
N ARG A 91 -6.77 22.34 -7.35
CA ARG A 91 -8.19 22.59 -7.66
C ARG A 91 -8.96 23.08 -6.43
N ALA A 92 -8.71 22.48 -5.27
CA ALA A 92 -9.36 22.87 -4.02
C ALA A 92 -9.01 24.31 -3.60
N THR A 93 -7.78 24.77 -3.85
CA THR A 93 -7.34 26.14 -3.55
C THR A 93 -7.68 27.15 -4.64
N GLY A 94 -8.08 26.70 -5.84
CA GLY A 94 -8.24 27.53 -7.04
C GLY A 94 -9.61 28.21 -7.23
N GLY A 95 -10.58 28.06 -6.32
CA GLY A 95 -11.76 28.93 -6.29
C GLY A 95 -13.15 28.32 -6.56
N GLU A 96 -13.37 27.00 -6.43
CA GLU A 96 -14.71 26.39 -6.61
C GLU A 96 -15.21 25.58 -5.40
N ALA A 97 -14.62 25.74 -4.21
CA ALA A 97 -15.06 25.01 -3.02
C ALA A 97 -16.16 25.77 -2.26
N GLU A 98 -17.39 25.66 -2.76
CA GLU A 98 -18.61 26.10 -2.07
C GLU A 98 -18.86 25.19 -0.84
N GLU A 99 -18.84 25.81 0.34
CA GLU A 99 -19.47 25.43 1.62
C GLU A 99 -19.19 24.10 2.38
N ALA A 100 -18.33 23.19 1.93
CA ALA A 100 -17.92 22.05 2.78
C ALA A 100 -16.47 22.21 3.29
N THR A 101 -16.25 22.06 4.61
CA THR A 101 -14.95 22.18 5.29
C THR A 101 -13.80 21.56 4.47
N PRO A 102 -12.98 22.38 3.79
CA PRO A 102 -12.00 21.91 2.81
C PRO A 102 -11.03 20.89 3.38
N GLU A 103 -10.71 21.02 4.66
CA GLU A 103 -9.80 20.12 5.38
C GLU A 103 -10.32 18.69 5.46
N ALA A 104 -11.61 18.46 5.71
CA ALA A 104 -12.16 17.11 5.83
C ALA A 104 -12.18 16.38 4.47
N LYS A 105 -12.61 17.09 3.41
CA LYS A 105 -12.67 16.53 2.06
C LYS A 105 -11.28 16.27 1.47
N VAL A 106 -10.31 17.15 1.74
CA VAL A 106 -8.92 16.94 1.35
C VAL A 106 -8.30 15.79 2.15
N ARG A 107 -8.61 15.65 3.45
CA ARG A 107 -8.15 14.51 4.26
C ARG A 107 -8.68 13.17 3.75
N ASP A 108 -9.97 13.08 3.45
CA ASP A 108 -10.56 11.85 2.91
C ASP A 108 -10.01 11.51 1.53
N THR A 109 -9.79 12.55 0.71
CA THR A 109 -9.14 12.38 -0.60
C THR A 109 -7.70 11.89 -0.43
N LEU A 110 -6.94 12.45 0.51
CA LEU A 110 -5.58 12.02 0.83
C LEU A 110 -5.54 10.54 1.23
N LEU A 111 -6.43 10.11 2.13
CA LEU A 111 -6.54 8.70 2.52
C LEU A 111 -6.82 7.80 1.31
N LEU A 112 -7.76 8.21 0.45
CA LEU A 112 -8.10 7.45 -0.75
C LEU A 112 -6.94 7.40 -1.75
N MET A 113 -6.20 8.51 -1.94
CA MET A 113 -5.05 8.57 -2.86
C MET A 113 -3.86 7.74 -2.38
N THR A 114 -3.66 7.61 -1.06
CA THR A 114 -2.58 6.78 -0.50
C THR A 114 -2.79 5.29 -0.74
N SER A 115 -4.02 4.85 -1.05
CA SER A 115 -4.30 3.44 -1.38
C SER A 115 -3.78 3.03 -2.77
N ILE A 116 -3.58 3.99 -3.69
CA ILE A 116 -3.17 3.72 -5.08
C ILE A 116 -1.83 2.98 -5.16
N PRO A 117 -0.72 3.47 -4.55
CA PRO A 117 0.54 2.74 -4.55
C PRO A 117 0.50 1.47 -3.68
N GLN A 118 -0.42 1.38 -2.70
CA GLN A 118 -0.53 0.23 -1.80
C GLN A 118 -1.11 -1.01 -2.48
N VAL A 119 -2.06 -0.86 -3.41
CA VAL A 119 -2.71 -2.01 -4.07
C VAL A 119 -1.70 -2.94 -4.76
N PRO A 120 -0.79 -2.45 -5.62
CA PRO A 120 0.25 -3.29 -6.19
C PRO A 120 1.18 -3.93 -5.15
N GLY A 121 1.50 -3.20 -4.06
CA GLY A 121 2.28 -3.72 -2.94
C GLY A 121 1.59 -4.88 -2.21
N LEU A 122 0.28 -4.78 -1.97
CA LEU A 122 -0.54 -5.83 -1.38
C LEU A 122 -0.68 -7.03 -2.33
N ILE A 123 -0.85 -6.82 -3.63
CA ILE A 123 -0.86 -7.93 -4.60
C ILE A 123 0.51 -8.62 -4.62
N SER A 124 1.60 -7.86 -4.46
CA SER A 124 2.94 -8.43 -4.40
C SER A 124 3.12 -9.33 -3.18
N THR A 125 2.46 -9.08 -2.06
CA THR A 125 2.55 -9.94 -0.87
C THR A 125 1.82 -11.27 -1.08
N LEU A 126 0.76 -11.28 -1.91
CA LEU A 126 0.11 -12.53 -2.34
C LEU A 126 1.07 -13.44 -3.13
N CYS A 127 2.10 -12.89 -3.78
CA CYS A 127 3.09 -13.70 -4.49
C CYS A 127 3.91 -14.59 -3.53
N LEU A 128 4.12 -14.18 -2.27
CA LEU A 128 4.73 -15.03 -1.24
C LEU A 128 3.87 -16.25 -0.94
N MET A 129 2.54 -16.12 -0.99
CA MET A 129 1.62 -17.24 -0.74
C MET A 129 1.77 -18.37 -1.77
N VAL A 130 2.20 -18.00 -2.97
CA VAL A 130 2.35 -18.89 -4.11
C VAL A 130 3.77 -19.47 -4.20
N GLY A 131 4.64 -19.11 -3.25
CA GLY A 131 6.04 -19.55 -3.20
C GLY A 131 7.00 -18.64 -3.98
N GLY A 132 6.59 -17.41 -4.31
CA GLY A 132 7.47 -16.42 -4.92
C GLY A 132 8.62 -16.01 -4.00
N GLU A 133 9.72 -15.53 -4.59
CA GLU A 133 10.89 -15.08 -3.84
C GLU A 133 10.57 -13.86 -2.96
N PRO A 134 11.10 -13.79 -1.73
CA PRO A 134 10.77 -12.73 -0.80
C PRO A 134 11.40 -11.38 -1.16
N LEU A 135 12.56 -11.40 -1.82
CA LEU A 135 13.30 -10.18 -2.16
C LEU A 135 12.48 -9.17 -3.00
N PRO A 136 11.90 -9.53 -4.17
CA PRO A 136 11.12 -8.57 -4.95
C PRO A 136 9.88 -8.07 -4.20
N VAL A 137 9.26 -8.90 -3.37
CA VAL A 137 8.10 -8.51 -2.57
C VAL A 137 8.49 -7.46 -1.53
N LEU A 138 9.59 -7.67 -0.81
CA LEU A 138 10.09 -6.72 0.17
C LEU A 138 10.46 -5.38 -0.48
N ILE A 139 11.08 -5.41 -1.66
CA ILE A 139 11.36 -4.19 -2.44
C ILE A 139 10.05 -3.49 -2.82
N CYS A 140 9.06 -4.22 -3.34
CA CYS A 140 7.76 -3.67 -3.73
C CYS A 140 7.04 -3.01 -2.55
N VAL A 141 6.99 -3.68 -1.40
CA VAL A 141 6.43 -3.13 -0.15
C VAL A 141 7.19 -1.89 0.29
N GLY A 142 8.53 -1.92 0.31
CA GLY A 142 9.35 -0.77 0.69
C GLY A 142 9.14 0.45 -0.22
N VAL A 143 9.02 0.22 -1.53
CA VAL A 143 8.72 1.28 -2.52
C VAL A 143 7.32 1.84 -2.29
N SER A 144 6.30 0.99 -2.15
CA SER A 144 4.92 1.39 -1.86
C SER A 144 4.84 2.24 -0.58
N THR A 145 5.46 1.79 0.52
CA THR A 145 5.52 2.52 1.78
C THR A 145 6.19 3.87 1.63
N SER A 146 7.30 3.94 0.88
CA SER A 146 8.00 5.20 0.62
C SER A 146 7.10 6.22 -0.10
N PHE A 147 6.29 5.77 -1.07
CA PHE A 147 5.32 6.65 -1.74
C PHE A 147 4.21 7.13 -0.81
N VAL A 148 3.66 6.26 0.05
CA VAL A 148 2.63 6.64 1.03
C VAL A 148 3.17 7.71 1.98
N VAL A 149 4.39 7.52 2.50
CA VAL A 149 5.08 8.48 3.36
C VAL A 149 5.29 9.81 2.62
N ALA A 150 5.82 9.76 1.40
CA ALA A 150 6.04 10.94 0.57
C ALA A 150 4.73 11.69 0.29
N GLN A 151 3.66 11.00 -0.10
CA GLN A 151 2.34 11.59 -0.33
C GLN A 151 1.79 12.26 0.93
N GLY A 152 1.95 11.65 2.10
CA GLY A 152 1.50 12.27 3.35
C GLY A 152 2.26 13.55 3.69
N PHE A 153 3.60 13.56 3.57
CA PHE A 153 4.40 14.77 3.79
C PHE A 153 4.13 15.88 2.76
N ILE A 154 3.99 15.50 1.48
CA ILE A 154 3.67 16.45 0.40
C ILE A 154 2.28 17.03 0.61
N GLY A 155 1.29 16.18 0.90
CA GLY A 155 -0.10 16.58 1.12
C GLY A 155 -0.24 17.58 2.27
N GLU A 156 0.49 17.37 3.35
CA GLU A 156 0.51 18.29 4.48
C GLU A 156 1.16 19.64 4.13
N ARG A 157 2.33 19.65 3.47
CA ARG A 157 2.97 20.91 3.06
C ARG A 157 2.08 21.73 2.13
N LEU A 158 1.35 21.05 1.24
CA LEU A 158 0.38 21.68 0.35
C LEU A 158 -0.81 22.27 1.12
N LEU A 159 -1.28 21.60 2.17
CA LEU A 159 -2.33 22.09 3.07
C LEU A 159 -1.86 23.29 3.92
N GLU A 160 -0.65 23.24 4.48
CA GLU A 160 -0.07 24.35 5.25
C GLU A 160 0.05 25.62 4.38
N SER A 161 0.47 25.47 3.13
CA SER A 161 0.58 26.58 2.16
C SER A 161 -0.78 27.15 1.74
N ALA A 162 -1.86 26.38 1.93
CA ALA A 162 -3.22 26.75 1.53
C ALA A 162 -4.02 27.44 2.64
N ARG A 163 -3.52 27.45 3.90
CA ARG A 163 -4.22 28.12 5.00
C ARG A 163 -4.08 29.64 4.85
N PRO A 164 -5.19 30.40 4.79
CA PRO A 164 -5.13 31.85 4.82
C PRO A 164 -4.56 32.31 6.18
N CYS A 165 -3.62 33.26 6.14
CA CYS A 165 -3.12 33.94 7.35
C CYS A 165 -4.22 34.74 8.05
#